data_AF-D7F6A6-F1
#
_entry.id   AF-D7F6A6-F1
#
_cell.length_a   1.000
_cell.length_b   1.000
_cell.length_c   1.000
_cell.angle_alpha   90.00
_cell.angle_beta   90.00
_cell.angle_gamma   90.00
#
_symmetry.space_group_name_H-M   'P 1'
#
loop_
_entity.id
_entity.type
_entity.pdbx_description
1 polymer ?
#
loop_
_entity_poly.entity_id
_entity_poly.type
_entity_poly.pdbx_seq_one_letter_code
_entity_poly.pdbx_strand_id
1 'polypeptide(L)'
;DNQNAVTIRVFQGEREMAADNKMLGQFDLMGIPPAPRGMPQIEVTFDIDANGIVNVSAKDKATGKEQQIRIQASGGLSEADIDKMVKDAEANAAADKQRREAVDAKNHADALVHSTEKALAEHGSKVAETERRAIEDAVSDLKEALKGDDAEAIKAKTNTLAQASMKLGEAMYKQQAEADAKKDAAKDDV
;
A
#
# COMPACT_ATOMS: atom_id res chain seq x y z
N ASP A 1 2.91 10.59 0.80
CA ASP A 1 1.92 11.41 1.53
C ASP A 1 1.39 12.53 0.66
N ASN A 2 0.33 13.21 1.10
CA ASN A 2 -0.23 14.41 0.46
C ASN A 2 -0.58 14.21 -1.03
N GLN A 3 -1.01 13.00 -1.36
CA GLN A 3 -1.44 12.66 -2.72
C GLN A 3 -2.75 13.38 -3.03
N ASN A 4 -2.75 14.22 -4.06
CA ASN A 4 -3.89 15.05 -4.45
C ASN A 4 -4.80 14.41 -5.51
N ALA A 5 -4.38 13.29 -6.10
CA ALA A 5 -5.12 12.56 -7.11
C ALA A 5 -4.82 11.06 -7.04
N VAL A 6 -5.83 10.24 -7.33
CA VAL A 6 -5.70 8.78 -7.49
C VAL A 6 -6.09 8.43 -8.91
N THR A 7 -5.27 7.63 -9.59
CA THR A 7 -5.60 7.05 -10.90
C THR A 7 -6.23 5.68 -10.69
N ILE A 8 -7.46 5.52 -11.18
CA ILE A 8 -8.18 4.26 -11.18
C ILE A 8 -8.00 3.63 -12.55
N ARG A 9 -7.40 2.44 -12.60
CA ARG A 9 -7.23 1.65 -13.81
C ARG A 9 -8.09 0.41 -13.72
N VAL A 10 -8.90 0.18 -14.73
CA VAL A 10 -9.87 -0.92 -14.79
C VAL A 10 -9.33 -1.98 -15.74
N PHE A 11 -9.28 -3.22 -15.27
CA PHE A 11 -8.79 -4.37 -16.03
C PHE A 11 -9.81 -5.50 -16.01
N GLN A 12 -9.75 -6.36 -17.04
CA GLN A 12 -10.52 -7.59 -17.16
C GLN A 12 -9.56 -8.76 -17.43
N GLY A 13 -9.66 -9.81 -16.62
CA GLY A 13 -8.88 -11.04 -16.77
C GLY A 13 -8.72 -11.79 -15.45
N GLU A 14 -8.13 -12.98 -15.53
CA GLU A 14 -8.02 -13.95 -14.42
C GLU A 14 -6.60 -14.01 -13.80
N ARG A 15 -5.64 -13.22 -14.32
CA ARG A 15 -4.25 -13.26 -13.84
C ARG A 15 -4.04 -12.30 -12.68
N GLU A 16 -3.09 -12.62 -11.80
CA GLU A 16 -2.88 -11.86 -10.56
C GLU A 16 -2.27 -10.47 -10.80
N MET A 17 -1.47 -10.33 -11.86
CA MET A 17 -0.78 -9.08 -12.18
C MET A 17 -1.58 -8.25 -13.19
N ALA A 18 -1.83 -6.98 -12.88
CA ALA A 18 -2.62 -6.09 -13.75
C ALA A 18 -2.06 -5.96 -15.18
N ALA A 19 -0.73 -5.99 -15.34
CA ALA A 19 -0.08 -5.90 -16.66
C ALA A 19 -0.36 -7.10 -17.57
N ASP A 20 -0.76 -8.23 -16.98
CA ASP A 20 -1.09 -9.47 -17.69
C ASP A 20 -2.59 -9.59 -18.03
N ASN A 21 -3.39 -8.56 -17.69
CA ASN A 21 -4.83 -8.49 -17.94
C ASN A 21 -5.17 -7.42 -18.98
N LYS A 22 -6.38 -7.48 -19.54
CA LYS A 22 -6.86 -6.52 -20.54
C LYS A 22 -7.29 -5.22 -19.86
N MET A 23 -6.64 -4.10 -20.17
CA MET A 23 -7.08 -2.78 -19.70
C MET A 23 -8.37 -2.37 -20.42
N LEU A 24 -9.38 -2.02 -19.64
CA LEU A 24 -10.67 -1.54 -20.14
C LEU A 24 -10.76 -0.01 -20.18
N GLY A 25 -10.10 0.66 -19.24
CA GLY A 25 -10.08 2.11 -19.17
C GLY A 25 -9.35 2.60 -17.93
N GLN A 26 -9.15 3.92 -17.84
CA GLN A 26 -8.61 4.57 -16.66
C GLN A 26 -9.17 5.98 -16.52
N PHE A 27 -9.19 6.49 -15.30
CA PHE A 27 -9.58 7.86 -14.99
C PHE A 27 -8.94 8.32 -13.68
N ASP A 28 -8.87 9.63 -13.49
CA ASP A 28 -8.26 10.24 -12.31
C ASP A 28 -9.34 10.86 -11.42
N LEU A 29 -9.35 10.48 -10.13
CA LEU A 29 -10.05 11.21 -9.09
C LEU A 29 -9.11 12.28 -8.54
N MET A 30 -9.34 13.53 -8.93
CA MET A 30 -8.53 14.68 -8.52
C MET A 30 -9.12 15.46 -7.35
N GLY A 31 -8.25 16.21 -6.67
CA GLY A 31 -8.65 17.16 -5.63
C GLY A 31 -8.88 16.51 -4.26
N ILE A 32 -8.17 15.41 -4.00
CA ILE A 32 -8.08 14.76 -2.69
C ILE A 32 -7.32 15.72 -1.75
N PRO A 33 -7.85 16.06 -0.57
CA PRO A 33 -7.16 16.90 0.39
C PRO A 33 -5.81 16.30 0.80
N PRO A 34 -4.76 17.11 1.04
CA PRO A 34 -3.49 16.62 1.55
C PRO A 34 -3.69 15.87 2.87
N ALA A 35 -3.33 14.59 2.89
CA ALA A 35 -3.39 13.74 4.06
C ALA A 35 -2.21 12.75 4.07
N PRO A 36 -1.84 12.21 5.24
CA PRO A 36 -0.93 11.08 5.35
C PRO A 36 -1.39 9.90 4.49
N ARG A 37 -0.45 9.14 3.93
CA ARG A 37 -0.78 7.94 3.16
C ARG A 37 -1.66 6.98 3.96
N GLY A 38 -2.62 6.32 3.30
CA GLY A 38 -3.57 5.39 3.93
C GLY A 38 -4.72 6.04 4.69
N MET A 39 -4.73 7.37 4.88
CA MET A 39 -5.84 8.08 5.51
C MET A 39 -7.00 8.39 4.53
N PRO A 40 -6.78 8.86 3.29
CA PRO A 40 -7.87 9.05 2.34
C PRO A 40 -8.64 7.76 2.09
N GLN A 41 -9.97 7.84 2.18
CA GLN A 41 -10.86 6.71 1.93
C GLN A 41 -11.51 6.87 0.56
N ILE A 42 -10.99 6.13 -0.42
CA ILE A 42 -11.53 6.11 -1.78
C ILE A 42 -12.43 4.89 -1.92
N GLU A 43 -13.72 5.13 -2.13
CA GLU A 43 -14.72 4.12 -2.41
C GLU A 43 -14.83 3.93 -3.92
N VAL A 44 -14.50 2.73 -4.41
CA VAL A 44 -14.62 2.39 -5.83
C VAL A 44 -15.80 1.44 -6.00
N THR A 45 -16.75 1.81 -6.85
CA THR A 45 -17.96 1.03 -7.13
C THR A 45 -17.92 0.55 -8.57
N PHE A 46 -18.19 -0.73 -8.78
CA PHE A 46 -18.37 -1.34 -10.09
C PHE A 46 -19.84 -1.71 -10.26
N ASP A 47 -20.51 -1.08 -11.21
CA ASP A 47 -21.90 -1.37 -11.57
C ASP A 47 -21.95 -1.93 -12.99
N ILE A 48 -22.48 -3.13 -13.14
CA ILE A 48 -22.56 -3.84 -14.44
C ILE A 48 -24.04 -3.98 -14.78
N ASP A 49 -24.45 -3.35 -15.87
CA ASP A 49 -25.83 -3.41 -16.32
C ASP A 49 -26.13 -4.67 -17.16
N ALA A 50 -27.41 -4.92 -17.43
CA ALA A 50 -27.87 -6.05 -18.25
C ALA A 50 -27.38 -6.02 -19.71
N ASN A 51 -26.85 -4.88 -20.18
CA ASN A 51 -26.26 -4.74 -21.51
C ASN A 51 -24.75 -4.99 -21.50
N GLY A 52 -24.15 -5.34 -20.36
CA GLY A 52 -22.72 -5.54 -20.20
C GLY A 52 -21.92 -4.23 -20.18
N ILE A 53 -22.56 -3.10 -19.91
CA ILE A 53 -21.88 -1.82 -19.72
C ILE A 53 -21.43 -1.74 -18.27
N VAL A 54 -20.14 -1.47 -18.09
CA VAL A 54 -19.53 -1.32 -16.76
C VAL A 54 -19.42 0.16 -16.44
N ASN A 55 -20.16 0.62 -15.45
CA ASN A 55 -19.98 1.93 -14.83
C ASN A 55 -19.02 1.77 -13.66
N VAL A 56 -17.88 2.47 -13.71
CA VAL A 56 -16.92 2.49 -12.60
C VAL A 56 -16.88 3.89 -12.03
N SER A 57 -17.24 4.03 -10.77
CA SER A 57 -17.14 5.29 -10.03
C SER A 57 -16.12 5.19 -8.91
N ALA A 58 -15.44 6.29 -8.63
CA ALA A 58 -14.55 6.45 -7.49
C ALA A 58 -14.90 7.71 -6.73
N LYS A 59 -15.14 7.58 -5.43
CA LYS A 59 -15.57 8.65 -4.55
C LYS A 59 -14.65 8.78 -3.35
N ASP A 60 -14.18 10.01 -3.09
CA ASP A 60 -13.54 10.32 -1.82
C ASP A 60 -14.61 10.52 -0.74
N LYS A 61 -14.60 9.68 0.29
CA LYS A 61 -15.61 9.72 1.36
C LYS A 61 -15.52 10.98 2.23
N ALA A 62 -14.36 11.64 2.29
CA ALA A 62 -14.19 12.85 3.10
C ALA A 62 -14.81 14.08 2.41
N THR A 63 -14.55 14.25 1.12
CA THR A 63 -15.03 15.43 0.36
C THR A 63 -16.31 15.19 -0.41
N GLY A 64 -16.69 13.93 -0.64
CA GLY A 64 -17.78 13.55 -1.52
C GLY A 64 -17.49 13.74 -3.00
N LYS A 65 -16.27 14.17 -3.38
CA LYS A 65 -15.86 14.28 -4.79
C LYS A 65 -15.88 12.92 -5.43
N GLU A 66 -16.42 12.87 -6.65
CA GLU A 66 -16.60 11.65 -7.41
C GLU A 66 -16.13 11.86 -8.85
N GLN A 67 -15.58 10.80 -9.42
CA GLN A 67 -15.31 10.68 -10.85
C GLN A 67 -15.78 9.30 -11.30
N GLN A 68 -16.26 9.21 -12.53
CA GLN A 68 -16.75 7.96 -13.07
C GLN A 68 -16.46 7.84 -14.57
N ILE A 69 -16.35 6.61 -15.03
CA ILE A 69 -16.31 6.28 -16.44
C ILE A 69 -17.36 5.23 -16.77
N ARG A 70 -17.85 5.31 -18.00
CA ARG A 70 -18.69 4.27 -18.59
C ARG A 70 -17.87 3.51 -19.60
N ILE A 71 -17.68 2.23 -19.35
CA ILE A 71 -16.95 1.32 -20.23
C ILE A 71 -18.01 0.52 -20.98
N GLN A 72 -18.17 0.84 -22.26
CA GLN A 72 -18.97 0.01 -23.15
C GLN A 72 -18.14 -1.23 -23.48
N ALA A 73 -18.69 -2.42 -23.25
CA ALA A 73 -18.13 -3.65 -23.78
C ALA A 73 -18.27 -3.61 -25.31
N SER A 74 -17.34 -2.94 -25.99
CA SER A 74 -17.25 -2.88 -27.44
C SER A 74 -16.82 -4.26 -27.95
N GLY A 75 -17.77 -5.20 -27.98
CA GLY A 75 -17.53 -6.62 -28.24
C GLY A 75 -16.65 -7.21 -27.14
N GLY A 76 -17.24 -7.61 -26.02
CA GLY A 76 -16.55 -8.28 -24.91
C GLY A 76 -15.66 -9.45 -25.35
N LEU A 77 -14.91 -10.03 -24.41
CA LEU A 77 -14.10 -11.22 -24.69
C LEU A 77 -14.98 -12.30 -25.34
N SER A 78 -14.54 -12.84 -26.47
CA SER A 78 -15.23 -14.00 -27.06
C SER A 78 -15.08 -15.21 -26.14
N GLU A 79 -15.93 -16.23 -26.26
CA GLU A 79 -15.77 -17.48 -25.50
C GLU A 79 -14.36 -18.07 -25.70
N ALA A 80 -13.82 -17.99 -26.92
CA ALA A 80 -12.46 -18.42 -27.21
C ALA A 80 -11.39 -17.60 -26.48
N ASP A 81 -11.59 -16.28 -26.34
CA ASP A 81 -10.69 -15.43 -25.56
C ASP A 81 -10.78 -15.72 -24.07
N ILE A 82 -11.99 -15.95 -23.54
CA ILE A 82 -12.22 -16.32 -22.14
C ILE A 82 -11.52 -17.65 -21.84
N ASP A 83 -11.77 -18.69 -22.65
CA ASP A 83 -11.13 -20.00 -22.49
C ASP A 83 -9.62 -19.92 -22.56
N LYS A 84 -9.10 -19.06 -23.45
CA LYS A 84 -7.65 -18.82 -23.54
C LYS A 84 -7.13 -18.15 -22.27
N MET A 85 -7.80 -17.11 -21.77
CA MET A 85 -7.39 -16.40 -20.55
C MET A 85 -7.41 -17.32 -19.32
N VAL A 86 -8.41 -18.20 -19.20
CA VAL A 86 -8.48 -19.19 -18.12
C VAL A 86 -7.31 -20.17 -18.21
N LYS A 87 -7.05 -20.74 -19.39
CA LYS A 87 -5.92 -21.67 -19.59
C LYS A 87 -4.57 -20.99 -19.34
N ASP A 88 -4.42 -19.75 -19.81
CA ASP A 88 -3.20 -18.97 -19.60
C ASP A 88 -3.02 -18.69 -18.09
N ALA A 89 -4.07 -18.37 -17.35
CA ALA A 89 -4.01 -18.18 -15.90
C ALA A 89 -3.64 -19.48 -15.16
N GLU A 90 -4.25 -20.61 -15.51
CA GLU A 90 -3.92 -21.92 -14.92
C GLU A 90 -2.46 -22.31 -15.18
N ALA A 91 -1.98 -22.12 -16.41
CA ALA A 91 -0.61 -22.43 -16.79
C ALA A 91 0.42 -21.53 -16.07
N ASN A 92 0.04 -20.30 -15.74
CA ASN A 92 0.93 -19.32 -15.09
C ASN A 92 0.72 -19.19 -13.57
N ALA A 93 -0.22 -19.94 -12.97
CA ALA A 93 -0.60 -19.78 -11.57
C ALA A 93 0.59 -19.82 -10.59
N ALA A 94 1.56 -20.71 -10.80
CA ALA A 94 2.75 -20.79 -9.95
C ALA A 94 3.67 -19.57 -10.11
N ALA A 95 3.87 -19.09 -11.34
CA ALA A 95 4.69 -17.92 -11.63
C ALA A 95 4.02 -16.63 -11.13
N ASP A 96 2.70 -16.52 -11.28
CA ASP A 96 1.89 -15.40 -10.80
C ASP A 96 1.94 -15.31 -9.29
N LYS A 97 1.76 -16.45 -8.60
CA LYS A 97 1.91 -16.51 -7.14
C LYS A 97 3.29 -16.03 -6.68
N GLN A 98 4.36 -16.46 -7.34
CA GLN A 98 5.71 -16.02 -6.98
C GLN A 98 5.91 -14.52 -7.20
N ARG A 99 5.38 -13.96 -8.29
CA ARG A 99 5.42 -12.52 -8.56
C ARG A 99 4.61 -11.73 -7.54
N ARG A 100 3.40 -12.19 -7.20
CA ARG A 100 2.56 -11.58 -6.16
C ARG A 100 3.29 -11.56 -4.83
N GLU A 101 3.88 -12.69 -4.41
CA GLU A 101 4.65 -12.75 -3.16
C GLU A 101 5.84 -11.78 -3.15
N ALA A 102 6.51 -11.59 -4.28
CA ALA A 102 7.59 -10.61 -4.40
C ALA A 102 7.07 -9.16 -4.30
N VAL A 103 5.94 -8.85 -4.94
CA VAL A 103 5.29 -7.54 -4.86
C VAL A 103 4.77 -7.25 -3.46
N ASP A 104 4.15 -8.23 -2.79
CA ASP A 104 3.70 -8.11 -1.41
C ASP A 104 4.86 -7.87 -0.46
N ALA A 105 6.00 -8.56 -0.65
CA ALA A 105 7.21 -8.30 0.11
C ALA A 105 7.75 -6.87 -0.11
N LYS A 106 7.74 -6.37 -1.35
CA LYS A 106 8.12 -4.98 -1.67
C LYS A 106 7.18 -3.97 -1.01
N ASN A 107 5.87 -4.19 -1.09
CA ASN A 107 4.87 -3.32 -0.49
C ASN A 107 4.98 -3.29 1.03
N HIS A 108 5.20 -4.45 1.66
CA HIS A 108 5.44 -4.55 3.10
C HIS A 108 6.72 -3.82 3.51
N ALA A 109 7.80 -3.97 2.74
CA ALA A 109 9.06 -3.29 2.97
C ALA A 109 8.93 -1.75 2.85
N ASP A 110 8.28 -1.24 1.80
CA ASP A 110 8.02 0.20 1.65
C ASP A 110 7.13 0.75 2.78
N ALA A 111 6.11 -0.03 3.17
CA ALA A 111 5.26 0.31 4.30
C ALA A 111 6.10 0.45 5.58
N LEU A 112 6.97 -0.53 5.85
CA LEU A 112 7.85 -0.53 7.03
C LEU A 112 8.81 0.66 7.00
N VAL A 113 9.53 0.87 5.89
CA VAL A 113 10.47 1.99 5.69
C VAL A 113 9.84 3.31 6.12
N HIS A 114 8.71 3.67 5.52
CA HIS A 114 8.11 4.96 5.81
C HIS A 114 7.54 5.03 7.23
N SER A 115 7.01 3.93 7.78
CA SER A 115 6.55 3.92 9.18
C SER A 115 7.70 4.16 10.15
N THR A 116 8.87 3.58 9.88
CA THR A 116 10.08 3.75 10.70
C THR A 116 10.66 5.15 10.52
N GLU A 117 10.71 5.69 9.30
CA GLU A 117 11.16 7.07 9.06
C GLU A 117 10.30 8.09 9.78
N LYS A 118 8.98 7.90 9.77
CA LYS A 118 8.05 8.74 10.54
C LYS A 118 8.33 8.65 12.03
N ALA A 119 8.46 7.44 12.56
CA ALA A 119 8.75 7.24 13.99
C ALA A 119 10.11 7.82 14.39
N LEU A 120 11.14 7.74 13.54
CA LEU A 120 12.43 8.39 13.75
C LEU A 120 12.34 9.91 13.72
N ALA A 121 11.54 10.49 12.84
CA ALA A 121 11.33 11.93 12.80
C ALA A 121 10.64 12.46 14.08
N GLU A 122 9.69 11.70 14.62
CA GLU A 122 8.88 12.08 15.79
C GLU A 122 9.56 11.75 17.13
N HIS A 123 10.28 10.63 17.20
CA HIS A 123 10.81 10.06 18.45
C HIS A 123 12.32 9.78 18.43
N GLY A 124 13.01 10.01 17.32
CA GLY A 124 14.43 9.66 17.14
C GLY A 124 15.38 10.36 18.12
N SER A 125 15.00 11.52 18.67
CA SER A 125 15.77 12.21 19.71
C SER A 125 15.71 11.53 21.09
N LYS A 126 14.83 10.54 21.26
CA LYS A 126 14.57 9.85 22.53
C LYS A 126 15.23 8.48 22.60
N VAL A 127 15.93 8.08 21.54
CA VAL A 127 16.68 6.82 21.43
C VAL A 127 18.17 7.14 21.47
N ALA A 128 18.99 6.19 21.90
CA ALA A 128 20.44 6.37 21.91
C ALA A 128 20.95 6.63 20.48
N GLU A 129 21.94 7.50 20.33
CA GLU A 129 22.47 7.89 19.01
C GLU A 129 22.96 6.68 18.20
N THR A 130 23.57 5.71 18.88
CA THR A 130 24.02 4.45 18.26
C THR A 130 22.86 3.63 17.69
N GLU A 131 21.74 3.57 18.40
CA GLU A 131 20.55 2.84 17.96
C GLU A 131 19.83 3.57 16.84
N ARG A 132 19.74 4.90 16.96
CA ARG A 132 19.19 5.76 15.90
C ARG A 132 19.94 5.57 14.58
N ARG A 133 21.28 5.64 14.61
CA ARG A 133 22.11 5.43 13.41
C ARG A 133 21.91 4.04 12.82
N ALA A 134 21.85 2.99 13.65
CA ALA A 134 21.61 1.63 13.17
C ALA A 134 20.25 1.48 12.44
N ILE A 135 19.21 2.19 12.89
CA ILE A 135 17.91 2.21 12.22
C ILE A 135 17.99 3.01 10.91
N GLU A 136 18.63 4.17 10.91
CA GLU A 136 18.83 5.00 9.70
C GLU A 136 19.60 4.23 8.62
N ASP A 137 20.65 3.50 9.00
CA ASP A 137 21.43 2.63 8.09
C ASP A 137 20.55 1.50 7.54
N ALA A 138 19.78 0.81 8.38
CA ALA A 138 18.88 -0.27 7.95
C ALA A 138 17.77 0.23 7.01
N VAL A 139 17.25 1.44 7.24
CA VAL A 139 16.31 2.10 6.33
C VAL A 139 16.95 2.36 4.97
N SER A 140 18.16 2.93 4.96
CA SER A 140 18.90 3.21 3.73
C SER A 140 19.18 1.94 2.93
N ASP A 141 19.63 0.88 3.61
CA ASP A 141 19.91 -0.41 3.00
C ASP A 141 18.66 -1.03 2.37
N LEU A 142 17.52 -0.98 3.07
CA LEU A 142 16.27 -1.52 2.54
C LEU A 142 15.77 -0.70 1.35
N LYS A 143 15.87 0.64 1.41
CA LYS A 143 15.57 1.52 0.26
C LYS A 143 16.41 1.19 -0.96
N GLU A 144 17.70 0.89 -0.77
CA GLU A 144 18.57 0.51 -1.88
C GLU A 144 18.16 -0.84 -2.49
N ALA A 145 17.82 -1.83 -1.66
CA ALA A 145 17.35 -3.12 -2.15
C ALA A 145 15.99 -3.03 -2.86
N LEU A 146 15.11 -2.11 -2.43
CA LEU A 146 13.82 -1.86 -3.07
C LEU A 146 13.94 -1.29 -4.50
N LYS A 147 15.10 -0.74 -4.89
CA LYS A 147 15.37 -0.33 -6.28
C LYS A 147 15.58 -1.52 -7.23
N GLY A 148 15.88 -2.69 -6.68
CA GLY A 148 16.07 -3.93 -7.43
C GLY A 148 14.87 -4.87 -7.35
N ASP A 149 15.07 -6.09 -7.85
CA ASP A 149 14.06 -7.16 -7.92
C ASP A 149 14.44 -8.42 -7.12
N ASP A 150 15.47 -8.35 -6.28
CA ASP A 150 15.90 -9.47 -5.44
C ASP A 150 15.00 -9.61 -4.21
N ALA A 151 14.01 -10.49 -4.31
CA ALA A 151 13.04 -10.75 -3.26
C ALA A 151 13.67 -11.32 -1.98
N GLU A 152 14.75 -12.10 -2.07
CA GLU A 152 15.46 -12.64 -0.90
C GLU A 152 16.18 -11.51 -0.15
N ALA A 153 16.89 -10.65 -0.89
CA ALA A 153 17.57 -9.49 -0.31
C ALA A 153 16.58 -8.51 0.34
N ILE A 154 15.43 -8.25 -0.31
CA ILE A 154 14.37 -7.40 0.24
C ILE A 154 13.82 -7.99 1.54
N LYS A 155 13.50 -9.30 1.56
CA LYS A 155 13.01 -9.97 2.78
C LYS A 155 14.03 -9.92 3.90
N ALA A 156 15.30 -10.22 3.62
CA ALA A 156 16.37 -10.18 4.61
C ALA A 156 16.52 -8.79 5.23
N LYS A 157 16.59 -7.74 4.39
CA LYS A 157 16.71 -6.35 4.86
C LYS A 157 15.44 -5.83 5.56
N THR A 158 14.27 -6.33 5.16
CA THR A 158 13.01 -6.05 5.86
C THR A 158 13.06 -6.58 7.28
N ASN A 159 13.54 -7.82 7.47
CA ASN A 159 13.73 -8.40 8.81
C ASN A 159 14.76 -7.62 9.64
N THR A 160 15.87 -7.20 9.02
CA THR A 160 16.88 -6.35 9.69
C THR A 160 16.26 -5.03 10.17
N LEU A 161 15.53 -4.34 9.31
CA LEU A 161 14.85 -3.10 9.68
C LEU A 161 13.80 -3.33 10.78
N ALA A 162 13.02 -4.41 10.69
CA ALA A 162 12.01 -4.76 11.68
C ALA A 162 12.66 -4.97 13.06
N GLN A 163 13.76 -5.73 13.14
CA GLN A 163 14.52 -5.94 14.37
C GLN A 163 15.12 -4.65 14.92
N ALA A 164 15.72 -3.82 14.07
CA ALA A 164 16.25 -2.53 14.49
C ALA A 164 15.14 -1.60 15.02
N SER A 165 13.97 -1.63 14.38
CA SER A 165 12.81 -0.81 14.74
C SER A 165 12.12 -1.25 16.04
N MET A 166 12.32 -2.49 16.52
CA MET A 166 11.77 -2.94 17.80
C MET A 166 12.25 -2.06 18.97
N LYS A 167 13.53 -1.67 18.95
CA LYS A 167 14.11 -0.79 19.98
C LYS A 167 13.47 0.60 20.02
N LEU A 168 13.12 1.13 18.85
CA LEU A 168 12.37 2.38 18.72
C LEU A 168 10.96 2.23 19.34
N GLY A 169 10.29 1.10 19.06
CA GLY A 169 8.99 0.78 19.65
C GLY A 169 9.03 0.65 21.17
N GLU A 170 10.04 -0.02 21.73
CA GLU A 170 10.22 -0.14 23.18
C GLU A 170 10.45 1.22 23.86
N ALA A 171 11.26 2.10 23.25
CA ALA A 171 11.50 3.45 23.76
C ALA A 171 10.21 4.29 23.74
N MET A 172 9.41 4.16 22.68
CA MET A 172 8.10 4.83 22.58
C MET A 172 7.09 4.32 23.61
N TYR A 173 7.00 2.99 23.80
CA TYR A 173 6.04 2.39 24.73
C TYR A 173 6.33 2.73 26.19
N LYS A 174 7.60 2.69 26.60
CA LYS A 174 8.02 3.12 27.95
C LYS A 174 7.62 4.57 28.23
N GLN A 175 7.75 5.44 27.24
CA GLN A 175 7.38 6.84 27.39
C GLN A 175 5.86 7.06 27.43
N GLN A 176 5.08 6.32 26.63
CA GLN A 176 3.62 6.38 26.69
C GLN A 176 3.12 6.00 28.08
N ALA A 177 3.68 4.93 28.65
CA ALA A 177 3.36 4.48 30.01
C ALA A 177 3.75 5.53 31.08
N GLU A 178 4.90 6.20 30.94
CA GLU A 178 5.32 7.29 31.84
C GLU A 178 4.47 8.56 31.69
N ALA A 179 4.01 8.86 30.47
CA ALA A 179 3.14 10.01 30.19
C ALA A 179 1.71 9.79 30.72
N ASP A 180 1.18 8.57 30.60
CA ASP A 180 -0.12 8.22 31.16
C ASP A 180 -0.08 8.16 32.70
N ALA A 181 0.99 7.63 33.29
CA ALA A 181 1.19 7.67 34.75
C ALA A 181 1.29 9.11 35.30
N LYS A 182 1.90 10.04 34.56
CA LYS A 182 1.93 11.47 34.92
C LYS A 182 0.58 12.17 34.74
N LYS A 183 -0.27 11.72 33.81
CA LYS A 183 -1.62 12.25 33.62
C LYS A 183 -2.59 11.82 34.72
N ASP A 184 -2.48 10.59 35.21
CA ASP A 184 -3.29 10.11 36.33
C ASP A 184 -2.88 10.76 37.65
N ALA A 185 -1.58 10.92 37.91
CA ALA A 185 -1.10 11.65 39.09
C ALA A 185 -1.55 13.13 39.13
N ALA A 186 -1.66 13.79 37.97
CA ALA A 186 -2.13 15.18 37.87
C ALA A 186 -3.66 15.34 38.01
N LYS A 187 -4.43 14.25 37.96
CA LYS A 187 -5.89 14.26 38.18
C LYS A 187 -6.27 14.04 39.65
N ASP A 188 -5.41 13.41 40.44
CA ASP A 188 -5.64 13.19 41.88
C ASP A 188 -5.27 14.42 42.74
N ASP A 189 -4.59 15.42 42.16
CA ASP A 189 -4.19 16.68 42.82
C ASP A 189 -5.17 17.86 42.56
N VAL A 190 -6.35 17.63 41.96
CA VAL A 190 -7.42 18.64 41.71
C VAL A 190 -8.73 18.22 42.35
#